data_AF-G3NRE1-F1
#
_entry.id   AF-G3NRE1-F1
#
_cell.length_a   1.000
_cell.length_b   1.000
_cell.length_c   1.000
_cell.angle_alpha   90.00
_cell.angle_beta   90.00
_cell.angle_gamma   90.00
#
_symmetry.space_group_name_H-M   'P 1'
#
loop_
_entity.id
_entity.type
_entity.pdbx_description
1 polymer ?
#
loop_
_entity_poly.entity_id
_entity_poly.type
_entity_poly.pdbx_seq_one_letter_code
_entity_poly.pdbx_strand_id
1 'polypeptide(L)'
;MAEEEEIGHRGGAFRGIYIPDFGLPISQPTFHPLEAVFIYGIDMRAVVLLSLLHGAFCQNVFSWDNGASDTRPVQPDECLPDPTLCGCCLMQKKLQRMEWFFNKTVEEISKNLTNAKMALNDKRASRSAFSVALDKAGGNGCFGPFADDRRVLYRHVFLNLGDGYGATTGGFTAPRSGVYSLAVTVYSAYGSLGAGAHLTVNGLTASALREKESRDREDSATLVVSVKLKAGDEVAVVLPKGSVVCDDSSHLNTFTGFLLYPC
;
A
#
# COMPACT_ATOMS: atom_id res chain seq x y z
N MET A 1 -47.69 52.72 36.19
CA MET A 1 -47.82 51.27 35.99
C MET A 1 -46.41 50.78 35.71
N ALA A 2 -45.60 50.31 36.67
CA ALA A 2 -45.79 49.17 37.61
C ALA A 2 -46.04 47.88 36.81
N GLU A 3 -45.34 46.73 36.92
CA GLU A 3 -44.38 46.07 37.83
C GLU A 3 -43.44 45.18 36.94
N GLU A 4 -42.15 44.95 37.23
CA GLU A 4 -41.52 43.87 38.05
C GLU A 4 -41.90 42.40 37.69
N GLU A 5 -40.92 41.63 37.17
CA GLU A 5 -40.37 40.33 37.70
C GLU A 5 -41.22 39.08 37.31
N GLU A 6 -40.72 37.89 36.95
CA GLU A 6 -39.60 37.08 37.45
C GLU A 6 -39.25 35.94 36.45
N ILE A 7 -37.95 35.63 36.40
CA ILE A 7 -37.25 34.33 36.33
C ILE A 7 -38.05 33.05 35.92
N GLY A 8 -37.48 32.31 34.96
CA GLY A 8 -37.89 30.94 34.64
C GLY A 8 -36.86 30.15 33.85
N HIS A 9 -35.69 29.89 34.43
CA HIS A 9 -34.74 28.87 33.95
C HIS A 9 -35.40 27.48 33.93
N ARG A 10 -35.45 26.83 32.77
CA ARG A 10 -35.53 25.35 32.70
C ARG A 10 -34.28 24.82 32.03
N GLY A 11 -33.33 24.42 32.86
CA GLY A 11 -32.21 23.58 32.49
C GLY A 11 -32.70 22.24 31.97
N GLY A 12 -32.33 21.91 30.73
CA GLY A 12 -32.36 20.56 30.23
C GLY A 12 -31.22 19.77 30.87
N ALA A 13 -31.51 19.10 31.97
CA ALA A 13 -30.61 18.11 32.57
C ALA A 13 -30.55 16.88 31.66
N PHE A 14 -29.53 16.79 30.80
CA PHE A 14 -29.12 15.51 30.25
C PHE A 14 -28.51 14.68 31.38
N ARG A 15 -29.34 13.82 31.96
CA ARG A 15 -28.88 12.75 32.86
C ARG A 15 -27.98 11.82 32.05
N GLY A 16 -26.68 11.97 32.23
CA GLY A 16 -25.68 11.00 31.82
C GLY A 16 -26.00 9.65 32.44
N ILE A 17 -26.11 8.63 31.59
CA ILE A 17 -26.12 7.24 32.02
C ILE A 17 -24.67 6.91 32.33
N TYR A 18 -24.35 6.90 33.63
CA TYR A 18 -23.14 6.31 34.19
C TYR A 18 -23.19 4.80 33.94
N ILE A 19 -22.26 4.28 33.14
CA ILE A 19 -21.96 2.85 33.09
C ILE A 19 -20.76 2.65 34.02
N PRO A 20 -20.88 1.91 35.13
CA PRO A 20 -19.78 1.68 36.06
C PRO A 20 -18.74 0.73 35.47
N ASP A 21 -17.49 1.01 35.83
CA ASP A 21 -16.26 0.32 35.49
C ASP A 21 -16.35 -1.22 35.62
N PHE A 22 -16.07 -1.91 34.51
CA PHE A 22 -15.65 -3.31 34.55
C PHE A 22 -14.15 -3.36 34.88
N GLY A 23 -13.86 -3.44 36.18
CA GLY A 23 -12.54 -3.82 36.67
C GLY A 23 -12.24 -5.29 36.35
N LEU A 24 -11.31 -5.53 35.43
CA LEU A 24 -10.64 -6.82 35.27
C LEU A 24 -9.13 -6.63 35.45
N PRO A 25 -8.46 -7.43 36.29
CA PRO A 25 -7.05 -7.26 36.61
C PRO A 25 -6.19 -7.74 35.43
N ILE A 26 -5.40 -6.82 34.86
CA ILE A 26 -4.38 -7.13 33.87
C ILE A 26 -3.16 -7.65 34.63
N SER A 27 -2.99 -8.97 34.65
CA SER A 27 -1.74 -9.59 35.11
C SER A 27 -0.69 -9.42 34.01
N GLN A 28 0.40 -8.74 34.34
CA GLN A 28 1.58 -8.60 33.49
C GLN A 28 2.31 -9.96 33.41
N PRO A 29 2.64 -10.48 32.22
CA PRO A 29 3.65 -11.51 32.12
C PRO A 29 5.04 -10.85 32.13
N THR A 30 5.79 -11.10 33.19
CA THR A 30 7.23 -10.87 33.29
C THR A 30 7.95 -11.63 32.17
N PHE A 31 8.49 -10.90 31.19
CA PHE A 31 9.38 -11.47 30.17
C PHE A 31 10.82 -11.47 30.69
N HIS A 32 11.41 -12.65 30.81
CA HIS A 32 12.84 -12.83 31.03
C HIS A 32 13.64 -12.42 29.77
N PRO A 33 14.84 -11.84 29.93
CA PRO A 33 15.66 -11.42 28.80
C PRO A 33 16.24 -12.65 28.08
N LEU A 34 15.90 -12.81 26.81
CA LEU A 34 16.60 -13.71 25.90
C LEU A 34 17.93 -13.05 25.49
N GLU A 35 19.00 -13.82 25.61
CA GLU A 35 20.34 -13.43 25.20
C GLU A 35 20.36 -13.01 23.73
N ALA A 36 20.85 -11.79 23.50
CA ALA A 36 21.21 -11.31 22.18
C ALA A 36 22.56 -11.92 21.79
N VAL A 37 22.53 -12.98 20.98
CA VAL A 37 23.73 -13.46 20.28
C VAL A 37 23.93 -12.61 19.04
N PHE A 38 24.88 -11.69 19.12
CA PHE A 38 25.45 -10.97 17.98
C PHE A 38 26.21 -11.96 17.08
N ILE A 39 25.75 -12.17 15.85
CA ILE A 39 26.57 -12.78 14.79
C ILE A 39 27.22 -11.66 13.99
N TYR A 40 28.42 -11.26 14.43
CA TYR A 40 29.42 -10.61 13.59
C TYR A 40 30.63 -11.54 13.53
N GLY A 41 31.05 -11.92 12.32
CA GLY A 41 32.31 -12.64 12.14
C GLY A 41 32.24 -13.67 11.01
N ILE A 42 32.36 -13.21 9.77
CA ILE A 42 32.73 -14.07 8.65
C ILE A 42 34.22 -14.40 8.86
N ASP A 43 34.50 -15.61 9.31
CA ASP A 43 35.87 -16.10 9.48
C ASP A 43 36.37 -16.71 8.16
N MET A 44 37.26 -15.99 7.48
CA MET A 44 37.88 -16.35 6.19
C MET A 44 38.92 -17.49 6.33
N ARG A 45 38.55 -18.62 6.92
CA ARG A 45 39.44 -19.81 6.99
C ARG A 45 38.79 -21.15 6.66
N ALA A 46 37.54 -21.17 6.18
CA ALA A 46 36.84 -22.41 5.82
C ALA A 46 36.57 -22.60 4.31
N VAL A 47 37.19 -21.81 3.42
CA VAL A 47 36.95 -21.89 1.94
C VAL A 47 38.12 -22.51 1.17
N VAL A 48 39.14 -23.08 1.84
CA VAL A 48 40.33 -23.64 1.15
C VAL A 48 40.44 -25.17 1.24
N LEU A 49 39.46 -25.87 1.82
CA LEU A 49 39.52 -27.34 1.98
C LEU A 49 38.37 -28.13 1.32
N LEU A 50 37.79 -27.59 0.24
CA LEU A 50 36.84 -28.33 -0.62
C LEU A 50 37.27 -28.38 -2.09
N SER A 51 38.54 -28.06 -2.37
CA SER A 51 39.16 -28.08 -3.70
C SER A 51 40.17 -29.23 -3.91
N LEU A 52 40.29 -30.19 -2.99
CA LEU A 52 41.28 -31.28 -3.07
C LEU A 52 40.69 -32.71 -2.93
N LEU A 53 39.41 -32.90 -3.25
CA LEU A 53 38.76 -34.22 -3.25
C LEU A 53 38.09 -34.58 -4.59
N HIS A 54 38.74 -34.20 -5.69
CA HIS A 54 38.46 -34.74 -7.04
C HIS A 54 39.61 -35.61 -7.58
N GLY A 55 40.54 -36.03 -6.71
CA GLY A 55 41.73 -36.77 -7.12
C GLY A 55 41.88 -38.10 -6.38
N ALA A 56 40.92 -39.02 -6.54
CA ALA A 56 41.09 -40.47 -6.41
C ALA A 56 39.72 -41.14 -6.31
N PHE A 57 39.15 -41.53 -7.45
CA PHE A 57 38.37 -42.77 -7.67
C PHE A 57 37.89 -42.76 -9.13
N CYS A 58 38.83 -42.62 -10.08
CA CYS A 58 38.61 -43.05 -11.45
C CYS A 58 39.21 -44.45 -11.60
N GLN A 59 38.41 -45.47 -11.33
CA GLN A 59 38.60 -46.82 -11.87
C GLN A 59 37.28 -47.58 -11.75
N ASN A 60 36.37 -47.29 -12.67
CA ASN A 60 35.45 -48.27 -13.22
C ASN A 60 35.26 -47.92 -14.69
N VAL A 61 36.13 -48.53 -15.49
CA VAL A 61 36.07 -48.52 -16.96
C VAL A 61 34.88 -49.40 -17.35
N PHE A 62 33.77 -48.78 -17.73
CA PHE A 62 32.83 -49.45 -18.64
C PHE A 62 33.20 -49.02 -20.05
N SER A 63 33.99 -49.87 -20.70
CA SER A 63 34.38 -49.75 -22.09
C SER A 63 33.19 -50.15 -22.98
N TRP A 64 32.60 -49.18 -23.65
CA TRP A 64 31.91 -49.39 -24.93
C TRP A 64 32.52 -48.44 -25.94
N ASP A 65 33.71 -48.79 -26.41
CA ASP A 65 34.35 -48.14 -27.54
C ASP A 65 34.45 -49.19 -28.66
N ASN A 66 33.60 -49.05 -29.67
CA ASN A 66 33.90 -49.50 -31.02
C ASN A 66 33.90 -48.24 -31.87
N GLY A 67 35.11 -47.79 -32.20
CA GLY A 67 35.34 -46.50 -32.83
C GLY A 67 34.83 -46.41 -34.26
N ALA A 68 34.53 -45.18 -34.65
CA ALA A 68 35.01 -44.59 -35.90
C ALA A 68 34.75 -43.08 -35.83
N SER A 69 35.79 -42.31 -36.14
CA SER A 69 35.70 -40.86 -36.32
C SER A 69 34.80 -40.59 -37.53
N ASP A 70 33.70 -39.87 -37.34
CA ASP A 70 33.09 -39.10 -38.42
C ASP A 70 32.58 -37.78 -37.85
N THR A 71 33.29 -36.70 -38.16
CA THR A 71 32.82 -35.33 -37.96
C THR A 71 31.74 -35.01 -38.98
N ARG A 72 30.49 -35.37 -38.68
CA ARG A 72 29.31 -34.74 -39.28
C ARG A 72 28.51 -33.96 -38.23
N PRO A 73 27.95 -32.80 -38.60
CA PRO A 73 27.09 -32.05 -37.70
C PRO A 73 25.88 -32.92 -37.38
N VAL A 74 25.71 -33.26 -36.10
CA VAL A 74 24.51 -33.94 -35.60
C VAL A 74 23.34 -32.98 -35.81
N GLN A 75 22.56 -33.22 -36.85
CA GLN A 75 21.24 -32.62 -36.99
C GLN A 75 20.28 -33.31 -35.99
N PRO A 76 19.43 -32.55 -35.31
CA PRO A 76 18.44 -33.11 -34.40
C PRO A 76 17.30 -33.63 -35.26
N ASP A 77 17.34 -34.92 -35.59
CA ASP A 77 16.17 -35.77 -35.84
C ASP A 77 16.62 -36.94 -36.71
N GLU A 78 16.86 -38.09 -36.10
CA GLU A 78 16.47 -39.38 -36.68
C GLU A 78 16.74 -40.50 -35.67
N CYS A 79 15.67 -41.08 -35.12
CA CYS A 79 15.76 -42.43 -34.57
C CYS A 79 16.11 -43.37 -35.74
N LEU A 80 17.39 -43.66 -35.94
CA LEU A 80 17.82 -44.66 -36.94
C LEU A 80 17.30 -46.06 -36.56
N PRO A 81 16.97 -46.91 -37.54
CA PRO A 81 16.25 -48.16 -37.31
C PRO A 81 17.21 -49.28 -36.91
N ASP A 82 17.70 -49.26 -35.67
CA ASP A 82 18.31 -50.44 -35.05
C ASP A 82 17.26 -51.15 -34.18
N PRO A 83 17.00 -52.45 -34.41
CA PRO A 83 16.00 -53.22 -33.65
C PRO A 83 16.26 -53.25 -32.14
N THR A 84 17.48 -52.97 -31.67
CA THR A 84 17.83 -52.91 -30.23
C THR A 84 17.61 -51.53 -29.59
N LEU A 85 17.48 -50.46 -30.39
CA LEU A 85 17.24 -49.07 -29.95
C LEU A 85 15.76 -48.70 -29.84
N CYS A 86 14.85 -49.62 -30.17
CA CYS A 86 13.40 -49.39 -30.19
C CYS A 86 12.85 -48.91 -28.83
N GLY A 87 13.36 -49.46 -27.72
CA GLY A 87 12.94 -49.07 -26.36
C GLY A 87 13.35 -47.64 -25.97
N CYS A 88 14.60 -47.25 -26.23
CA CYS A 88 15.11 -45.90 -25.94
C CYS A 88 14.44 -44.84 -26.82
N CYS A 89 14.27 -45.10 -28.14
CA CYS A 89 13.55 -44.17 -29.02
C CYS A 89 12.07 -44.03 -28.62
N LEU A 90 11.41 -45.13 -28.22
CA LEU A 90 10.04 -45.07 -27.72
C LEU A 90 9.94 -44.21 -26.45
N MET A 91 10.92 -44.34 -25.54
CA MET A 91 10.98 -43.52 -24.33
C MET A 91 11.24 -42.04 -24.65
N GLN A 92 12.16 -41.72 -25.56
CA GLN A 92 12.46 -40.34 -25.96
C GLN A 92 11.24 -39.67 -26.61
N LYS A 93 10.53 -40.36 -27.51
CA LYS A 93 9.27 -39.85 -28.07
C LYS A 93 8.20 -39.60 -27.01
N LYS A 94 8.11 -40.48 -26.01
CA LYS A 94 7.18 -40.30 -24.86
C LYS A 94 7.57 -39.08 -24.01
N LEU A 95 8.86 -38.90 -23.73
CA LEU A 95 9.37 -37.74 -22.97
C LEU A 95 9.14 -36.42 -23.71
N GLN A 96 9.48 -36.34 -25.00
CA GLN A 96 9.25 -35.14 -25.81
C GLN A 96 7.76 -34.79 -25.89
N ARG A 97 6.89 -35.80 -26.02
CA ARG A 97 5.45 -35.59 -25.97
C ARG A 97 5.00 -35.04 -24.62
N MET A 98 5.51 -35.61 -23.51
CA MET A 98 5.21 -35.11 -22.17
C MET A 98 5.72 -33.69 -21.95
N GLU A 99 6.93 -33.38 -22.42
CA GLU A 99 7.51 -32.03 -22.35
C GLU A 99 6.65 -31.04 -23.14
N TRP A 100 6.17 -31.41 -24.33
CA TRP A 100 5.25 -30.59 -25.10
C TRP A 100 3.95 -30.31 -24.33
N PHE A 101 3.32 -31.35 -23.77
CA PHE A 101 2.11 -31.19 -22.96
C PHE A 101 2.36 -30.32 -21.74
N PHE A 102 3.46 -30.54 -21.03
CA PHE A 102 3.85 -29.76 -19.86
C PHE A 102 4.06 -28.29 -20.22
N ASN A 103 4.84 -28.01 -21.27
CA ASN A 103 5.08 -26.65 -21.74
C ASN A 103 3.77 -25.95 -22.14
N LYS A 104 2.87 -26.67 -22.83
CA LYS A 104 1.55 -26.14 -23.18
C LYS A 104 0.67 -25.84 -21.97
N THR A 105 0.63 -26.73 -20.99
CA THR A 105 -0.12 -26.50 -19.76
C THR A 105 0.45 -25.33 -18.96
N VAL A 106 1.77 -25.18 -18.88
CA VAL A 106 2.41 -24.04 -18.20
C VAL A 106 2.13 -22.72 -18.93
N GLU A 107 2.20 -22.71 -20.27
CA GLU A 107 1.85 -21.56 -21.10
C GLU A 107 0.39 -21.13 -20.86
N GLU A 108 -0.53 -22.08 -20.87
CA GLU A 108 -1.96 -21.84 -20.65
C GLU A 108 -2.27 -21.36 -19.23
N ILE A 109 -1.67 -21.98 -18.20
CA ILE A 109 -1.83 -21.54 -16.81
C ILE A 109 -1.27 -20.14 -16.61
N SER A 110 -0.09 -19.85 -17.17
CA SER A 110 0.51 -18.50 -17.12
C SER A 110 -0.40 -17.46 -17.76
N LYS A 111 -0.93 -17.77 -18.95
CA LYS A 111 -1.91 -16.92 -19.64
C LYS A 111 -3.17 -16.70 -18.80
N ASN A 112 -3.75 -17.74 -18.23
CA ASN A 112 -4.93 -17.63 -17.39
C ASN A 112 -4.67 -16.81 -16.12
N LEU A 113 -3.49 -16.98 -15.49
CA LEU A 113 -3.08 -16.20 -14.34
C LEU A 113 -2.95 -14.71 -14.68
N THR A 114 -2.32 -14.38 -15.80
CA THR A 114 -2.18 -12.98 -16.24
C THR A 114 -3.55 -12.34 -16.51
N ASN A 115 -4.45 -13.04 -17.21
CA ASN A 115 -5.81 -12.57 -17.47
C ASN A 115 -6.61 -12.37 -16.17
N ALA A 116 -6.55 -13.34 -15.25
CA ALA A 116 -7.22 -13.24 -13.95
C ALA A 116 -6.66 -12.07 -13.13
N LYS A 117 -5.34 -11.88 -13.13
CA LYS A 117 -4.68 -10.74 -12.47
C LYS A 117 -5.11 -9.40 -13.06
N MET A 118 -5.18 -9.29 -14.40
CA MET A 118 -5.66 -8.07 -15.07
C MET A 118 -7.12 -7.78 -14.73
N ALA A 119 -7.99 -8.78 -14.77
CA ALA A 119 -9.40 -8.63 -14.42
C ALA A 119 -9.59 -8.21 -12.95
N LEU A 120 -8.80 -8.79 -12.04
CA LEU A 120 -8.83 -8.41 -10.62
C LEU A 120 -8.34 -6.98 -10.42
N ASN A 121 -7.23 -6.59 -11.06
CA ASN A 121 -6.73 -5.22 -11.01
C ASN A 121 -7.72 -4.21 -11.58
N ASP A 122 -8.39 -4.55 -12.69
CA ASP A 122 -9.45 -3.73 -13.27
C ASP A 122 -10.63 -3.54 -12.29
N LYS A 123 -11.07 -4.62 -11.64
CA LYS A 123 -12.12 -4.54 -10.60
C LYS A 123 -11.68 -3.72 -9.39
N ARG A 124 -10.42 -3.88 -8.97
CA ARG A 124 -9.84 -3.12 -7.85
C ARG A 124 -9.76 -1.63 -8.17
N ALA A 125 -9.26 -1.26 -9.35
CA ALA A 125 -9.16 0.13 -9.79
C ALA A 125 -10.53 0.78 -10.04
N SER A 126 -11.55 -0.01 -10.41
CA SER A 126 -12.94 0.46 -10.55
C SER A 126 -13.60 0.79 -9.20
N ARG A 127 -13.05 0.27 -8.10
CA ARG A 127 -13.53 0.52 -6.74
C ARG A 127 -12.49 1.36 -6.01
N SER A 128 -12.32 2.58 -6.46
CA SER A 128 -11.38 3.52 -5.86
C SER A 128 -12.11 4.43 -4.88
N ALA A 129 -11.74 4.34 -3.60
CA ALA A 129 -12.24 5.23 -2.56
C ALA A 129 -11.24 5.28 -1.42
N PHE A 130 -10.99 6.46 -0.89
CA PHE A 130 -10.18 6.64 0.30
C PHE A 130 -10.88 7.60 1.26
N SER A 131 -10.67 7.38 2.55
CA SER A 131 -11.07 8.32 3.59
C SER A 131 -10.02 8.27 4.68
N VAL A 132 -9.41 9.42 4.92
CA VAL A 132 -8.27 9.56 5.81
C VAL A 132 -8.42 10.79 6.69
N ALA A 133 -7.80 10.74 7.86
CA ALA A 133 -7.76 11.84 8.82
C ALA A 133 -6.34 12.20 9.22
N LEU A 134 -6.18 13.43 9.69
CA LEU A 134 -4.94 13.86 10.28
C LEU A 134 -4.70 13.00 11.53
N ASP A 135 -3.45 12.56 11.71
CA ASP A 135 -3.10 11.76 12.87
C ASP A 135 -2.48 12.66 13.92
N LYS A 136 -2.68 12.31 15.19
CA LYS A 136 -2.10 13.00 16.33
C LYS A 136 -0.62 12.64 16.47
N ALA A 137 0.17 12.89 15.43
CA ALA A 137 1.59 12.59 15.40
C ALA A 137 2.42 13.76 15.95
N GLY A 138 2.39 13.94 17.28
CA GLY A 138 3.38 14.72 18.05
C GLY A 138 3.00 16.15 18.45
N GLY A 139 3.40 16.53 19.67
CA GLY A 139 3.35 17.90 20.19
C GLY A 139 2.01 18.30 20.78
N ASN A 140 1.09 18.78 19.94
CA ASN A 140 -0.16 19.44 20.38
C ASN A 140 -1.41 19.02 19.58
N GLY A 141 -1.31 17.99 18.73
CA GLY A 141 -2.40 17.57 17.83
C GLY A 141 -2.58 18.46 16.61
N CYS A 142 -1.71 19.45 16.37
CA CYS A 142 -1.85 20.38 15.26
C CYS A 142 -0.67 20.32 14.28
N PHE A 143 -0.98 20.61 13.02
CA PHE A 143 -0.06 20.70 11.91
C PHE A 143 0.01 22.17 11.44
N GLY A 144 1.19 22.77 11.55
CA GLY A 144 1.41 24.20 11.32
C GLY A 144 1.33 25.04 12.61
N PRO A 145 1.45 26.38 12.48
CA PRO A 145 1.72 27.11 11.24
C PRO A 145 3.15 26.92 10.74
N PHE A 146 3.34 27.06 9.43
CA PHE A 146 4.66 27.02 8.77
C PHE A 146 4.91 28.30 7.97
N ALA A 147 6.19 28.62 7.74
CA ALA A 147 6.60 29.79 6.95
C ALA A 147 6.29 29.65 5.45
N ASP A 148 6.23 28.42 4.97
CA ASP A 148 5.95 28.06 3.57
C ASP A 148 4.78 27.08 3.50
N ASP A 149 4.26 26.88 2.30
CA ASP A 149 3.21 25.90 2.02
C ASP A 149 3.70 24.48 2.30
N ARG A 150 2.89 23.68 3.01
CA ARG A 150 3.28 22.33 3.45
C ARG A 150 2.23 21.30 3.08
N ARG A 151 2.67 20.21 2.46
CA ARG A 151 1.81 19.06 2.18
C ARG A 151 1.33 18.43 3.48
N VAL A 152 0.02 18.20 3.59
CA VAL A 152 -0.60 17.60 4.76
C VAL A 152 -0.53 16.07 4.64
N LEU A 153 -0.02 15.41 5.67
CA LEU A 153 0.09 13.96 5.74
C LEU A 153 -1.05 13.41 6.62
N TYR A 154 -2.13 12.94 6.00
CA TYR A 154 -3.23 12.28 6.70
C TYR A 154 -2.85 10.81 6.94
N ARG A 155 -2.33 10.52 8.14
CA ARG A 155 -1.77 9.19 8.45
C ARG A 155 -2.82 8.22 8.99
N HIS A 156 -3.93 8.72 9.51
CA HIS A 156 -5.02 7.86 9.94
C HIS A 156 -5.85 7.44 8.73
N VAL A 157 -5.98 6.13 8.49
CA VAL A 157 -6.67 5.59 7.30
C VAL A 157 -7.91 4.83 7.74
N PHE A 158 -9.09 5.37 7.44
CA PHE A 158 -10.35 4.65 7.61
C PHE A 158 -10.60 3.70 6.44
N LEU A 159 -10.30 4.15 5.22
CA LEU A 159 -10.56 3.43 3.98
C LEU A 159 -9.49 3.75 2.93
N ASN A 160 -9.04 2.73 2.19
CA ASN A 160 -8.15 2.89 1.03
C ASN A 160 -8.41 1.80 -0.02
N LEU A 161 -9.62 1.79 -0.58
CA LEU A 161 -9.97 0.90 -1.68
C LEU A 161 -9.26 1.35 -2.96
N GLY A 162 -8.66 0.40 -3.66
CA GLY A 162 -7.85 0.67 -4.85
C GLY A 162 -6.38 0.97 -4.55
N ASP A 163 -5.98 1.04 -3.27
CA ASP A 163 -4.62 1.42 -2.80
C ASP A 163 -4.09 2.72 -3.44
N GLY A 164 -4.99 3.66 -3.77
CA GLY A 164 -4.59 4.91 -4.40
C GLY A 164 -3.98 5.91 -3.42
N TYR A 165 -4.32 5.82 -2.13
CA TYR A 165 -3.80 6.75 -1.12
C TYR A 165 -2.52 6.24 -0.45
N GLY A 166 -1.48 7.09 -0.39
CA GLY A 166 -0.24 6.84 0.32
C GLY A 166 -0.17 7.64 1.64
N ALA A 167 -0.28 6.95 2.78
CA ALA A 167 -0.21 7.58 4.11
C ALA A 167 1.16 8.20 4.44
N THR A 168 2.23 7.72 3.82
CA THR A 168 3.58 8.28 3.97
C THR A 168 3.81 9.51 3.10
N THR A 169 3.15 9.59 1.94
CA THR A 169 3.29 10.68 0.97
C THR A 169 2.24 11.77 1.15
N GLY A 170 1.09 11.45 1.73
CA GLY A 170 -0.05 12.38 1.86
C GLY A 170 -0.76 12.62 0.53
N GLY A 171 -0.79 11.63 -0.35
CA GLY A 171 -1.29 11.76 -1.72
C GLY A 171 -2.22 10.64 -2.14
N PHE A 172 -3.22 10.99 -2.93
CA PHE A 172 -4.04 10.04 -3.66
C PHE A 172 -3.64 10.02 -5.14
N THR A 173 -3.14 8.91 -5.63
CA THR A 173 -2.90 8.69 -7.06
C THR A 173 -4.09 7.97 -7.67
N ALA A 174 -4.71 8.56 -8.69
CA ALA A 174 -5.86 7.97 -9.35
C ALA A 174 -5.48 6.64 -10.02
N PRO A 175 -6.02 5.49 -9.57
CA PRO A 175 -5.69 4.19 -10.16
C PRO A 175 -6.33 4.00 -11.55
N ARG A 176 -7.34 4.81 -11.87
CA ARG A 176 -8.10 4.75 -13.11
C ARG A 176 -8.54 6.14 -13.55
N SER A 177 -8.60 6.38 -14.87
CA SER A 177 -9.21 7.59 -15.42
C SER A 177 -10.71 7.61 -15.12
N GLY A 178 -11.23 8.77 -14.73
CA GLY A 178 -12.63 8.90 -14.36
C GLY A 178 -12.99 10.24 -13.74
N VAL A 179 -14.24 10.35 -13.28
CA VAL A 179 -14.68 11.49 -12.48
C VAL A 179 -14.66 11.11 -11.00
N TYR A 180 -13.97 11.90 -10.20
CA TYR A 180 -13.81 11.70 -8.76
C TYR A 180 -14.53 12.81 -8.00
N SER A 181 -15.22 12.43 -6.91
CA SER A 181 -15.69 13.37 -5.90
C SER A 181 -14.66 13.42 -4.79
N LEU A 182 -14.15 14.61 -4.48
CA LEU A 182 -13.11 14.86 -3.49
C LEU A 182 -13.66 15.83 -2.44
N ALA A 183 -13.42 15.53 -1.16
CA ALA A 183 -13.81 16.36 -0.04
C ALA A 183 -12.64 16.56 0.91
N VAL A 184 -12.44 17.81 1.35
CA VAL A 184 -11.48 18.16 2.39
C VAL A 184 -12.22 18.95 3.44
N THR A 185 -12.17 18.47 4.68
CA THR A 185 -12.64 19.21 5.85
C THR A 185 -11.43 19.61 6.66
N VAL A 186 -11.33 20.89 6.96
CA VAL A 186 -10.34 21.41 7.90
C VAL A 186 -11.01 21.82 9.20
N TYR A 187 -10.28 21.66 10.28
CA TYR A 187 -10.60 22.20 11.59
C TYR A 187 -9.35 22.78 12.23
N SER A 188 -9.47 23.90 12.93
CA SER A 188 -8.43 24.55 13.71
C SER A 188 -8.98 24.87 15.09
N ALA A 189 -8.18 24.63 16.14
CA ALA A 189 -8.46 25.04 17.51
C ALA A 189 -7.72 26.34 17.91
N TYR A 190 -7.19 27.06 16.93
CA TYR A 190 -6.48 28.33 17.10
C TYR A 190 -7.14 29.42 16.24
N GLY A 191 -8.25 30.01 16.70
CA GLY A 191 -8.95 31.04 15.90
C GLY A 191 -8.15 32.33 15.64
N SER A 192 -7.03 32.54 16.33
CA SER A 192 -6.08 33.61 15.98
C SER A 192 -5.24 33.31 14.72
N LEU A 193 -5.36 32.11 14.15
CA LEU A 193 -4.67 31.68 12.93
C LEU A 193 -5.70 31.05 11.97
N GLY A 194 -5.80 31.58 10.75
CA GLY A 194 -6.80 31.10 9.80
C GLY A 194 -6.59 29.64 9.38
N ALA A 195 -7.64 28.83 9.43
CA ALA A 195 -7.65 27.48 8.87
C ALA A 195 -7.68 27.53 7.33
N GLY A 196 -6.96 26.64 6.65
CA GLY A 196 -6.93 26.65 5.20
C GLY A 196 -6.40 25.38 4.58
N ALA A 197 -6.81 25.10 3.35
CA ALA A 197 -6.31 24.01 2.56
C ALA A 197 -6.41 24.32 1.06
N HIS A 198 -5.40 23.87 0.31
CA HIS A 198 -5.39 23.85 -1.13
C HIS A 198 -5.47 22.39 -1.58
N LEU A 199 -6.51 22.05 -2.33
CA LEU A 199 -6.60 20.78 -3.03
C LEU A 199 -5.89 20.95 -4.37
N THR A 200 -4.84 20.15 -4.58
CA THR A 200 -3.98 20.22 -5.76
C THR A 200 -4.13 18.96 -6.59
N VAL A 201 -4.03 19.10 -7.92
CA VAL A 201 -3.91 18.01 -8.88
C VAL A 201 -2.58 18.21 -9.61
N ASN A 202 -1.68 17.23 -9.50
CA ASN A 202 -0.32 17.29 -10.04
C ASN A 202 0.44 18.58 -9.65
N GLY A 203 0.26 19.03 -8.40
CA GLY A 203 0.89 20.24 -7.85
C GLY A 203 0.20 21.56 -8.25
N LEU A 204 -0.81 21.55 -9.10
CA LEU A 204 -1.59 22.74 -9.47
C LEU A 204 -2.85 22.82 -8.61
N THR A 205 -3.14 23.99 -8.03
CA THR A 205 -4.34 24.20 -7.21
C THR A 205 -5.60 24.03 -8.05
N ALA A 206 -6.39 23.01 -7.72
CA ALA A 206 -7.69 22.76 -8.32
C ALA A 206 -8.80 23.51 -7.56
N SER A 207 -8.70 23.57 -6.24
CA SER A 207 -9.60 24.35 -5.39
C SER A 207 -8.96 24.68 -4.06
N ALA A 208 -9.48 25.69 -3.36
CA ALA A 208 -8.94 26.19 -2.12
C ALA A 208 -10.07 26.56 -1.16
N LEU A 209 -9.82 26.37 0.13
CA LEU A 209 -10.64 26.88 1.21
C LEU A 209 -9.75 27.66 2.17
N ARG A 210 -10.29 28.72 2.75
CA ARG A 210 -9.60 29.54 3.74
C ARG A 210 -10.62 30.21 4.65
N GLU A 211 -10.51 29.92 5.93
CA GLU A 211 -11.13 30.69 7.00
C GLU A 211 -10.18 31.81 7.42
N LYS A 212 -10.76 32.94 7.81
CA LYS A 212 -10.01 34.10 8.28
C LYS A 212 -9.96 34.08 9.79
N GLU A 213 -8.85 34.56 10.32
CA GLU A 213 -8.68 34.79 11.76
C GLU A 213 -9.90 35.49 12.35
N SER A 214 -10.45 34.84 13.36
CA SER A 214 -11.69 35.18 14.02
C SER A 214 -11.41 35.37 15.53
N ARG A 215 -12.39 35.87 16.29
CA ARG A 215 -12.20 36.07 17.76
C ARG A 215 -12.65 34.86 18.57
N ASP A 216 -13.32 33.91 17.94
CA ASP A 216 -13.66 32.61 18.49
C ASP A 216 -12.44 31.68 18.46
N ARG A 217 -12.56 30.55 19.15
CA ARG A 217 -11.42 29.65 19.39
C ARG A 217 -11.24 28.63 18.28
N GLU A 218 -12.28 28.33 17.54
CA GLU A 218 -12.34 27.18 16.65
C GLU A 218 -12.92 27.59 15.29
N ASP A 219 -12.24 27.18 14.22
CA ASP A 219 -12.69 27.41 12.84
C ASP A 219 -12.80 26.06 12.12
N SER A 220 -13.81 25.90 11.26
CA SER A 220 -13.92 24.74 10.38
C SER A 220 -14.48 25.13 9.03
N ALA A 221 -13.97 24.50 7.97
CA ALA A 221 -14.47 24.67 6.62
C ALA A 221 -14.37 23.36 5.84
N THR A 222 -15.31 23.14 4.93
CA THR A 222 -15.33 21.98 4.05
C THR A 222 -15.41 22.41 2.60
N LEU A 223 -14.55 21.81 1.79
CA LEU A 223 -14.55 21.93 0.33
C LEU A 223 -14.94 20.57 -0.26
N VAL A 224 -15.83 20.60 -1.26
CA VAL A 224 -16.16 19.44 -2.09
C VAL A 224 -16.04 19.82 -3.56
N VAL A 225 -15.38 18.98 -4.35
CA VAL A 225 -15.24 19.19 -5.80
C VAL A 225 -15.31 17.87 -6.56
N SER A 226 -15.97 17.89 -7.71
CA SER A 226 -15.95 16.80 -8.68
C SER A 226 -14.96 17.14 -9.79
N VAL A 227 -13.94 16.30 -10.00
CA VAL A 227 -12.86 16.56 -10.96
C VAL A 227 -12.60 15.34 -11.84
N LYS A 228 -12.26 15.58 -13.11
CA LYS A 228 -11.77 14.55 -14.02
C LYS A 228 -10.30 14.29 -13.74
N LEU A 229 -9.95 13.06 -13.40
CA LEU A 229 -8.56 12.63 -13.21
C LEU A 229 -8.22 11.57 -14.26
N LYS A 230 -6.99 11.59 -14.74
CA LYS A 230 -6.39 10.52 -15.53
C LYS A 230 -5.73 9.51 -14.58
N ALA A 231 -5.63 8.27 -15.02
CA ALA A 231 -4.82 7.28 -14.31
C ALA A 231 -3.39 7.83 -14.11
N GLY A 232 -2.91 7.82 -12.88
CA GLY A 232 -1.61 8.37 -12.49
C GLY A 232 -1.62 9.83 -12.04
N ASP A 233 -2.72 10.58 -12.21
CA ASP A 233 -2.81 11.93 -11.63
C ASP A 233 -2.78 11.85 -10.10
N GLU A 234 -1.99 12.72 -9.48
CA GLU A 234 -1.84 12.80 -8.04
C GLU A 234 -2.65 13.97 -7.47
N VAL A 235 -3.48 13.67 -6.48
CA VAL A 235 -4.22 14.65 -5.69
C VAL A 235 -3.59 14.76 -4.31
N ALA A 236 -3.36 16.00 -3.87
CA ALA A 236 -2.79 16.27 -2.56
C ALA A 236 -3.45 17.48 -1.90
N VAL A 237 -3.42 17.49 -0.56
CA VAL A 237 -3.82 18.65 0.23
C VAL A 237 -2.57 19.39 0.71
N VAL A 238 -2.54 20.70 0.49
CA VAL A 238 -1.47 21.59 0.90
C VAL A 238 -2.01 22.60 1.90
N LEU A 239 -1.39 22.68 3.07
CA LEU A 239 -1.63 23.71 4.06
C LEU A 239 -0.93 25.00 3.60
N PRO A 240 -1.67 26.11 3.41
CA PRO A 240 -1.07 27.38 3.05
C PRO A 240 -0.17 27.92 4.16
N LYS A 241 0.86 28.70 3.81
CA LYS A 241 1.71 29.38 4.80
C LYS A 241 0.89 30.17 5.82
N GLY A 242 1.31 30.10 7.08
CA GLY A 242 0.66 30.77 8.21
C GLY A 242 -0.67 30.14 8.66
N SER A 243 -1.22 29.16 7.96
CA SER A 243 -2.41 28.43 8.41
C SER A 243 -2.05 27.28 9.35
N VAL A 244 -3.00 26.87 10.18
CA VAL A 244 -2.89 25.72 11.07
C VAL A 244 -4.14 24.86 10.97
N VAL A 245 -3.95 23.55 11.10
CA VAL A 245 -5.04 22.58 11.22
C VAL A 245 -4.77 21.65 12.40
N CYS A 246 -5.80 21.25 13.13
CA CYS A 246 -5.69 20.52 14.39
C CYS A 246 -6.55 19.26 14.39
N ASP A 247 -6.08 18.20 15.01
CA ASP A 247 -6.86 17.00 15.17
C ASP A 247 -6.74 16.44 16.59
N ASP A 248 -7.77 15.71 16.98
CA ASP A 248 -7.88 15.01 18.25
C ASP A 248 -8.30 13.55 18.00
N SER A 249 -8.75 12.85 19.04
CA SER A 249 -9.25 11.48 18.89
C SER A 249 -10.54 11.36 18.07
N SER A 250 -11.15 12.47 17.69
CA SER A 250 -12.40 12.55 16.93
C SER A 250 -12.18 12.71 15.43
N HIS A 251 -10.93 12.88 14.96
CA HIS A 251 -10.59 12.91 13.54
C HIS A 251 -11.32 14.01 12.75
N LEU A 252 -11.20 15.26 13.23
CA LEU A 252 -11.90 16.44 12.73
C LEU A 252 -11.34 16.96 11.40
N ASN A 253 -10.09 16.64 11.07
CA ASN A 253 -9.48 16.99 9.79
C ASN A 253 -9.49 15.79 8.86
N THR A 254 -10.31 15.84 7.81
CA THR A 254 -10.48 14.70 6.89
C THR A 254 -10.18 15.06 5.45
N PHE A 255 -9.65 14.09 4.73
CA PHE A 255 -9.48 14.11 3.28
C PHE A 255 -10.08 12.82 2.73
N THR A 256 -11.11 12.94 1.91
CA THR A 256 -11.88 11.81 1.40
C THR A 256 -12.07 11.96 -0.10
N GLY A 257 -12.08 10.85 -0.82
CA GLY A 257 -12.35 10.86 -2.24
C GLY A 257 -12.80 9.52 -2.77
N PHE A 258 -13.64 9.52 -3.80
CA PHE A 258 -14.09 8.28 -4.44
C PHE A 258 -14.40 8.49 -5.93
N LEU A 259 -14.22 7.41 -6.70
CA LEU A 259 -14.55 7.34 -8.11
C LEU A 259 -16.07 7.28 -8.28
N LEU A 260 -16.65 8.24 -8.99
CA LEU A 260 -18.07 8.23 -9.36
C LEU A 260 -18.33 7.25 -10.51
N TYR A 261 -17.54 7.38 -11.57
CA TYR A 261 -17.56 6.47 -12.71
C TYR A 261 -16.23 6.54 -13.46
N PRO A 262 -15.75 5.41 -14.00
CA PRO A 262 -14.58 5.37 -14.87
C PRO A 262 -14.88 6.03 -16.22
N CYS A 263 -13.84 6.57 -16.86
CA CYS A 263 -13.87 7.03 -18.26
C CYS A 263 -13.23 6.01 -19.20
#